data_AF-A0A838QNK6-F1
#
_entry.id   AF-A0A838QNK6-F1
#
_cell.length_a   1.000
_cell.length_b   1.000
_cell.length_c   1.000
_cell.angle_alpha   90.00
_cell.angle_beta   90.00
_cell.angle_gamma   90.00
#
_symmetry.space_group_name_H-M   'P 1'
#
loop_
_entity.id
_entity.type
_entity.pdbx_description
1 polymer ?
#
loop_
_entity_poly.entity_id
_entity_poly.type
_entity_poly.pdbx_seq_one_letter_code
_entity_poly.pdbx_strand_id
1 'polypeptide(L)'
;MLWEIDLHPRAGLPDREGQNVAADITALGLGKNVSVAAASGYLVQGAELSRERIERLAAELFADTVSEVATIAQVGDPRLNTPPPSAFRLPPSALIQVLLKPGVMDPVAQSAEAAIRDFGFSADAVRTLRKYWLSGATEAEVRAISQELLANDAIEQVVAGPLPFDRLQAGGEYRFELRTTPIRHLDDAGLMRLSKEGQLYLQPAEMQTIKREF
;
A
#
# COMPACT_ATOMS: atom_id res chain seq x y z
N MET A 1 6.83 17.48 -3.84
CA MET A 1 7.91 16.52 -3.50
C MET A 1 7.27 15.26 -2.94
N LEU A 2 7.94 14.11 -3.02
CA LEU A 2 7.48 12.86 -2.42
C LEU A 2 8.47 12.42 -1.35
N TRP A 3 7.98 12.30 -0.13
CA TRP A 3 8.74 11.86 1.04
C TRP A 3 8.32 10.47 1.46
N GLU A 4 9.27 9.70 1.97
CA GLU A 4 9.06 8.42 2.62
C GLU A 4 9.48 8.53 4.08
N ILE A 5 8.61 8.03 4.96
CA ILE A 5 8.82 7.92 6.39
C ILE A 5 8.72 6.44 6.74
N ASP A 6 9.85 5.82 7.05
CA ASP A 6 9.89 4.45 7.57
C ASP A 6 9.90 4.49 9.09
N LEU A 7 9.01 3.74 9.72
CA LEU A 7 8.92 3.58 11.16
C LEU A 7 9.51 2.22 11.53
N HIS A 8 10.62 2.27 12.26
CA HIS A 8 11.32 1.08 12.74
C HIS A 8 11.15 0.93 14.25
N PRO A 9 11.15 -0.30 14.77
CA PRO A 9 11.31 -0.53 16.20
C PRO A 9 12.56 0.18 16.72
N ARG A 10 12.42 0.86 17.86
CA ARG A 10 13.55 1.51 18.53
C ARG A 10 14.59 0.49 18.95
N ALA A 11 15.86 0.88 18.93
CA ALA A 11 16.97 0.03 19.34
C ALA A 11 16.73 -0.60 20.73
N GLY A 12 16.90 -1.92 20.82
CA GLY A 12 16.65 -2.70 22.04
C GLY A 12 15.22 -3.22 22.18
N LEU A 13 14.27 -2.78 21.34
CA LEU A 13 12.93 -3.36 21.25
C LEU A 13 12.87 -4.45 20.16
N PRO A 14 12.03 -5.47 20.34
CA PRO A 14 11.88 -6.53 19.35
C PRO A 14 11.09 -6.04 18.13
N ASP A 15 11.58 -6.39 16.94
CA ASP A 15 10.79 -6.33 15.72
C ASP A 15 9.78 -7.49 15.70
N ARG A 16 8.59 -7.22 16.24
CA ARG A 16 7.52 -8.23 16.36
C ARG A 16 6.99 -8.65 15.01
N GLU A 17 6.82 -7.70 14.09
CA GLU A 17 6.31 -7.98 12.76
C GLU A 17 7.31 -8.83 11.96
N GLY A 18 8.60 -8.47 11.98
CA GLY A 18 9.65 -9.28 11.36
C GLY A 18 9.72 -10.70 11.96
N GLN A 19 9.59 -10.84 13.29
CA GLN A 19 9.55 -12.15 13.96
C GLN A 19 8.34 -12.99 13.54
N ASN A 20 7.15 -12.39 13.46
CA ASN A 20 5.93 -13.08 13.05
C ASN A 20 6.05 -13.56 11.61
N VAL A 21 6.48 -12.69 10.68
CA VAL A 21 6.68 -13.05 9.28
C VAL A 21 7.73 -14.16 9.14
N ALA A 22 8.85 -14.10 9.86
CA ALA A 22 9.85 -15.16 9.84
C ALA A 22 9.29 -16.53 10.32
N ALA A 23 8.44 -16.50 11.35
CA ALA A 23 7.76 -17.70 11.83
C ALA A 23 6.77 -18.25 10.79
N ASP A 24 5.98 -17.38 10.16
CA ASP A 24 5.01 -17.76 9.13
C ASP A 24 5.69 -18.32 7.87
N ILE A 25 6.82 -17.75 7.44
CA ILE A 25 7.65 -18.29 6.35
C ILE A 25 8.03 -19.74 6.65
N THR A 26 8.45 -20.03 7.88
CA THR A 26 8.83 -21.38 8.29
C THR A 26 7.63 -22.31 8.37
N ALA A 27 6.52 -21.85 8.95
CA ALA A 27 5.30 -22.63 9.12
C ALA A 27 4.65 -23.03 7.78
N LEU A 28 4.71 -22.14 6.79
CA LEU A 28 4.19 -22.38 5.44
C LEU A 28 5.18 -23.13 4.53
N GLY A 29 6.40 -23.40 5.00
CA GLY A 29 7.42 -24.08 4.21
C GLY A 29 8.00 -23.23 3.07
N LEU A 30 7.88 -21.90 3.15
CA LEU A 30 8.36 -20.94 2.16
C LEU A 30 9.87 -20.63 2.29
N GLY A 31 10.48 -21.07 3.40
CA GLY A 31 11.93 -20.97 3.66
C GLY A 31 12.26 -21.47 5.06
N LYS A 32 13.49 -21.94 5.30
CA LYS A 32 13.88 -22.54 6.60
C LYS A 32 14.69 -21.64 7.53
N ASN A 33 15.51 -20.75 6.97
CA ASN A 33 16.43 -19.90 7.74
C ASN A 33 16.34 -18.44 7.28
N VAL A 34 15.13 -17.98 6.99
CA VAL A 34 14.88 -16.62 6.53
C VAL A 34 14.73 -15.72 7.75
N SER A 35 15.64 -14.75 7.88
CA SER A 35 15.49 -13.66 8.84
C SER A 35 14.77 -12.50 8.18
N VAL A 36 13.87 -11.85 8.92
CA VAL A 36 13.07 -10.73 8.42
C VAL A 36 13.23 -9.54 9.34
N ALA A 37 13.39 -8.36 8.75
CA ALA A 37 13.21 -7.09 9.43
C ALA A 37 12.07 -6.34 8.75
N ALA A 38 11.19 -5.75 9.54
CA ALA A 38 9.99 -5.08 9.08
C ALA A 38 10.00 -3.59 9.46
N ALA A 39 9.30 -2.80 8.67
CA ALA A 39 8.95 -1.43 8.98
C ALA A 39 7.55 -1.13 8.43
N SER A 40 6.76 -0.35 9.16
CA SER A 40 5.61 0.34 8.60
C SER A 40 6.09 1.67 8.00
N GLY A 41 5.36 2.23 7.05
CA GLY A 41 5.77 3.49 6.46
C GLY A 41 4.66 4.29 5.83
N TYR A 42 4.98 5.56 5.58
CA TYR A 42 4.11 6.54 4.93
C TYR A 42 4.83 7.19 3.77
N LEU A 43 4.13 7.29 2.64
CA LEU A 43 4.49 8.14 1.52
C LEU A 43 3.67 9.41 1.61
N VAL A 44 4.34 10.55 1.66
CA VAL A 44 3.69 11.85 1.82
C VAL A 44 4.10 12.74 0.65
N GLN A 45 3.13 13.06 -0.19
CA GLN A 45 3.32 13.96 -1.32
C GLN A 45 2.83 15.36 -0.97
N GLY A 46 3.62 16.38 -1.31
CA GLY A 46 3.21 17.78 -1.16
C GLY A 46 4.26 18.74 -1.70
N ALA A 47 3.84 19.81 -2.36
CA ALA A 47 4.75 20.89 -2.77
C ALA A 47 5.31 21.67 -1.57
N GLU A 48 4.54 21.75 -0.49
CA GLU A 48 4.85 22.53 0.71
C GLU A 48 5.67 21.77 1.77
N LEU A 49 5.98 20.50 1.54
CA LEU A 49 6.66 19.65 2.52
C LEU A 49 8.18 19.82 2.41
N SER A 50 8.73 20.76 3.18
CA SER A 50 10.17 20.87 3.40
C SER A 50 10.69 19.74 4.29
N ARG A 51 12.02 19.57 4.34
CA ARG A 51 12.68 18.59 5.22
C ARG A 51 12.27 18.79 6.68
N GLU A 52 12.30 20.03 7.15
CA GLU A 52 12.00 20.38 8.54
C GLU A 52 10.53 20.07 8.88
N ARG A 53 9.63 20.31 7.93
CA ARG A 53 8.19 20.03 8.09
C ARG A 53 7.92 18.53 8.16
N ILE A 54 8.52 17.74 7.26
CA ILE A 54 8.31 16.29 7.27
C ILE A 54 8.98 15.63 8.49
N GLU A 55 10.13 16.14 8.93
CA GLU A 55 10.80 15.68 10.16
C GLU A 55 9.94 15.97 11.40
N ARG A 56 9.30 17.14 11.43
CA ARG A 56 8.33 17.48 12.49
C ARG A 56 7.10 16.56 12.47
N LEU A 57 6.50 16.35 11.30
CA LEU A 57 5.37 15.44 11.15
C LEU A 57 5.75 14.00 11.56
N ALA A 58 6.93 13.54 11.18
CA ALA A 58 7.40 12.21 11.57
C ALA A 58 7.50 12.05 13.09
N ALA A 59 8.04 13.07 13.79
CA ALA A 59 8.25 13.01 15.24
C ALA A 59 6.98 13.27 16.07
N GLU A 60 6.07 14.12 15.59
CA GLU A 60 4.89 14.56 16.36
C GLU A 60 3.58 13.86 15.94
N LEU A 61 3.51 13.32 14.72
CA LEU A 61 2.29 12.71 14.17
C LEU A 61 2.45 11.24 13.82
N PHE A 62 3.49 10.87 13.07
CA PHE A 62 3.56 9.52 12.47
C PHE A 62 4.17 8.47 13.39
N ALA A 63 5.27 8.79 14.07
CA ALA A 63 5.99 7.83 14.90
C ALA A 63 5.44 7.78 16.33
N ASP A 64 5.26 6.58 16.88
CA ASP A 64 5.21 6.42 18.32
C ASP A 64 6.63 6.56 18.90
N THR A 65 6.95 7.75 19.41
CA THR A 65 8.30 8.04 19.94
C THR A 65 8.74 7.16 21.12
N VAL A 66 7.84 6.38 21.74
CA VAL A 66 8.21 5.43 22.80
C VAL A 66 8.80 4.16 22.18
N SER A 67 8.16 3.63 21.15
CA SER A 67 8.46 2.31 20.59
C SER A 67 9.17 2.35 19.23
N GLU A 68 9.12 3.48 18.53
CA GLU A 68 9.58 3.62 17.15
C GLU A 68 10.64 4.72 16.99
N VAL A 69 11.34 4.62 15.86
CA VAL A 69 12.25 5.63 15.32
C VAL A 69 12.00 5.76 13.82
N ALA A 70 11.92 7.00 13.33
CA ALA A 70 11.64 7.30 11.94
C ALA A 70 12.95 7.45 11.12
N THR A 71 13.01 6.80 9.95
CA THR A 71 13.95 7.12 8.88
C THR A 71 13.21 7.94 7.82
N ILE A 72 13.74 9.11 7.46
CA ILE A 72 13.02 10.09 6.63
C ILE A 72 13.90 10.57 5.49
N ALA A 73 13.43 10.37 4.26
CA ALA A 73 14.09 10.89 3.08
C ALA A 73 13.12 11.07 1.90
N GLN A 74 13.59 11.70 0.83
CA GLN A 74 12.83 11.71 -0.41
C GLN A 74 12.89 10.33 -1.05
N VAL A 75 11.81 9.91 -1.71
CA VAL A 75 11.76 8.62 -2.39
C VAL A 75 12.91 8.50 -3.38
N GLY A 76 13.59 7.35 -3.35
CA GLY A 76 14.80 7.08 -4.14
C GLY A 76 16.11 7.32 -3.41
N ASP A 77 16.10 7.94 -2.21
CA ASP A 77 17.31 8.04 -1.37
C ASP A 77 17.79 6.64 -0.94
N PRO A 78 19.07 6.28 -1.17
CA PRO A 78 19.60 4.95 -0.83
C PRO A 78 19.44 4.54 0.65
N ARG A 79 19.34 5.52 1.57
CA ARG A 79 19.16 5.24 3.00
C ARG A 79 17.85 4.51 3.28
N LEU A 80 16.80 4.79 2.51
CA LEU A 80 15.50 4.11 2.61
C LEU A 80 15.60 2.62 2.26
N ASN A 81 16.62 2.22 1.51
CA ASN A 81 16.78 0.81 1.11
C ASN A 81 17.63 0.01 2.09
N THR A 82 18.25 0.68 3.07
CA THR A 82 19.16 0.06 4.02
C THR A 82 18.36 -0.46 5.22
N PRO A 83 18.50 -1.74 5.61
CA PRO A 83 17.80 -2.25 6.78
C PRO A 83 18.31 -1.57 8.06
N PRO A 84 17.54 -1.64 9.16
CA PRO A 84 18.00 -1.17 10.46
C PRO A 84 19.36 -1.77 10.84
N PRO A 85 20.27 -0.98 11.46
CA PRO A 85 21.55 -1.51 11.93
C PRO A 85 21.33 -2.73 12.84
N SER A 86 22.17 -3.75 12.69
CA SER A 86 22.10 -5.02 13.44
C SER A 86 20.84 -5.89 13.22
N ALA A 87 19.96 -5.53 12.29
CA ALA A 87 18.80 -6.36 11.92
C ALA A 87 19.22 -7.75 11.43
N PHE A 88 20.36 -7.85 10.75
CA PHE A 88 20.86 -9.09 10.19
C PHE A 88 22.33 -9.32 10.50
N ARG A 89 22.72 -10.61 10.59
CA ARG A 89 24.13 -11.04 10.64
C ARG A 89 24.77 -11.14 9.25
N LEU A 90 23.94 -11.37 8.23
CA LEU A 90 24.31 -11.43 6.83
C LEU A 90 23.66 -10.24 6.11
N PRO A 91 24.22 -9.76 4.98
CA PRO A 91 23.55 -8.74 4.18
C PRO A 91 22.17 -9.24 3.73
N PRO A 92 21.15 -8.36 3.69
CA PRO A 92 19.83 -8.73 3.20
C PRO A 92 19.94 -9.20 1.74
N SER A 93 19.21 -10.26 1.40
CA SER A 93 19.09 -10.76 0.04
C SER A 93 18.00 -10.04 -0.76
N ALA A 94 17.00 -9.46 -0.09
CA ALA A 94 15.94 -8.69 -0.76
C ALA A 94 15.34 -7.61 0.14
N LEU A 95 14.83 -6.55 -0.51
CA LEU A 95 13.90 -5.58 0.06
C LEU A 95 12.58 -5.73 -0.69
N ILE A 96 11.49 -5.91 0.05
CA ILE A 96 10.13 -6.03 -0.45
C ILE A 96 9.28 -4.94 0.17
N GLN A 97 8.53 -4.21 -0.65
CA GLN A 97 7.62 -3.17 -0.20
C GLN A 97 6.21 -3.53 -0.65
N VAL A 98 5.25 -3.47 0.27
CA VAL A 98 3.84 -3.80 0.03
C VAL A 98 3.01 -2.54 0.17
N LEU A 99 2.23 -2.23 -0.87
CA LEU A 99 1.37 -1.05 -0.93
C LEU A 99 -0.03 -1.46 -1.37
N LEU A 100 -1.04 -0.69 -0.99
CA LEU A 100 -2.37 -0.83 -1.57
C LEU A 100 -2.33 -0.51 -3.08
N LYS A 101 -3.05 -1.30 -3.89
CA LYS A 101 -3.20 -1.09 -5.33
C LYS A 101 -3.84 0.28 -5.61
N PRO A 102 -3.55 0.92 -6.76
CA PRO A 102 -4.26 2.13 -7.16
C PRO A 102 -5.79 1.92 -7.17
N GLY A 103 -6.55 2.89 -6.66
CA GLY A 103 -8.01 2.78 -6.51
C GLY A 103 -8.50 2.07 -5.25
N VAL A 104 -7.63 1.36 -4.52
CA VAL A 104 -7.97 0.80 -3.21
C VAL A 104 -7.90 1.91 -2.16
N MET A 105 -8.94 1.97 -1.32
CA MET A 105 -9.03 2.94 -0.24
C MET A 105 -7.99 2.65 0.84
N ASP A 106 -7.33 3.70 1.33
CA ASP A 106 -6.40 3.65 2.45
C ASP A 106 -6.92 4.53 3.60
N PRO A 107 -7.71 3.97 4.55
CA PRO A 107 -8.29 4.75 5.65
C PRO A 107 -7.23 5.35 6.59
N VAL A 108 -6.08 4.69 6.72
CA VAL A 108 -4.98 5.16 7.57
C VAL A 108 -4.34 6.40 6.93
N ALA A 109 -4.08 6.34 5.63
CA ALA A 109 -3.60 7.51 4.89
C ALA A 109 -4.60 8.68 4.91
N GLN A 110 -5.90 8.42 4.77
CA GLN A 110 -6.93 9.47 4.87
C GLN A 110 -6.96 10.13 6.25
N SER A 111 -6.77 9.35 7.31
CA SER A 111 -6.68 9.86 8.68
C SER A 111 -5.40 10.69 8.86
N ALA A 112 -4.28 10.22 8.30
CA ALA A 112 -3.02 10.96 8.31
C ALA A 112 -3.15 12.28 7.54
N GLU A 113 -3.79 12.31 6.37
CA GLU A 113 -4.05 13.55 5.62
C GLU A 113 -4.85 14.58 6.43
N ALA A 114 -5.86 14.11 7.17
CA ALA A 114 -6.63 14.97 8.07
C ALA A 114 -5.76 15.52 9.19
N ALA A 115 -4.97 14.67 9.85
CA ALA A 115 -4.09 15.10 10.93
C ALA A 115 -2.98 16.05 10.45
N ILE A 116 -2.41 15.85 9.26
CA ILE A 116 -1.45 16.79 8.67
C ILE A 116 -2.06 18.20 8.53
N ARG A 117 -3.34 18.28 8.14
CA ARG A 117 -4.08 19.56 8.08
C ARG A 117 -4.28 20.19 9.45
N ASP A 118 -4.61 19.39 10.45
CA ASP A 118 -4.75 19.87 11.83
C ASP A 118 -3.42 20.40 12.41
N PHE A 119 -2.29 19.87 11.93
CA PHE A 119 -0.93 20.36 12.21
C PHE A 119 -0.56 21.66 11.47
N GLY A 120 -1.45 22.19 10.62
CA GLY A 120 -1.25 23.42 9.86
C GLY A 120 -0.46 23.24 8.56
N PHE A 121 -0.36 22.01 8.04
CA PHE A 121 0.32 21.70 6.79
C PHE A 121 -0.65 21.10 5.77
N SER A 122 -0.25 21.00 4.50
CA SER A 122 -1.02 20.31 3.47
C SER A 122 -0.18 19.26 2.77
N ALA A 123 -0.76 18.06 2.61
CA ALA A 123 -0.29 17.03 1.70
C ALA A 123 -1.26 16.91 0.53
N ASP A 124 -0.73 16.71 -0.68
CA ASP A 124 -1.50 16.44 -1.90
C ASP A 124 -2.06 15.01 -1.88
N ALA A 125 -1.31 14.07 -1.29
CA ALA A 125 -1.70 12.68 -1.12
C ALA A 125 -0.83 12.01 -0.05
N VAL A 126 -1.41 11.06 0.68
CA VAL A 126 -0.68 10.12 1.55
C VAL A 126 -0.97 8.70 1.13
N ARG A 127 0.00 7.79 1.27
CA ARG A 127 -0.22 6.34 1.22
C ARG A 127 0.54 5.64 2.33
N THR A 128 0.00 4.53 2.81
CA THR A 128 0.73 3.62 3.68
C THR A 128 1.50 2.57 2.88
N LEU A 129 2.57 2.05 3.47
CA LEU A 129 3.29 0.89 2.99
C LEU A 129 3.83 0.04 4.14
N ARG A 130 4.16 -1.22 3.82
CA ARG A 130 4.92 -2.12 4.68
C ARG A 130 6.21 -2.49 3.99
N LYS A 131 7.33 -2.52 4.71
CA LYS A 131 8.65 -2.90 4.17
C LYS A 131 9.16 -4.12 4.90
N TYR A 132 9.74 -5.02 4.13
CA TYR A 132 10.33 -6.26 4.61
C TYR A 132 11.70 -6.43 3.97
N TRP A 133 12.74 -6.45 4.78
CA TRP A 133 14.05 -6.92 4.37
C TRP A 133 14.16 -8.39 4.70
N LEU A 134 14.57 -9.20 3.72
CA LEU A 134 14.76 -10.63 3.87
C LEU A 134 16.25 -10.95 3.81
N SER A 135 16.72 -11.83 4.68
CA SER A 135 18.09 -12.35 4.67
C SER A 135 18.06 -13.88 4.74
N GLY A 136 18.90 -14.53 3.94
CA GLY A 136 18.98 -16.01 3.90
C GLY A 136 17.93 -16.69 3.02
N ALA A 137 17.14 -15.91 2.27
CA ALA A 137 16.23 -16.42 1.25
C ALA A 137 16.86 -16.37 -0.14
N THR A 138 16.67 -17.43 -0.93
CA THR A 138 16.94 -17.50 -2.37
C THR A 138 15.93 -16.66 -3.15
N GLU A 139 16.24 -16.32 -4.42
CA GLU A 139 15.31 -15.57 -5.26
C GLU A 139 13.94 -16.26 -5.44
N ALA A 140 13.93 -17.59 -5.49
CA ALA A 140 12.69 -18.36 -5.61
C ALA A 140 11.86 -18.25 -4.32
N GLU A 141 12.49 -18.37 -3.15
CA GLU A 141 11.83 -18.18 -1.86
C GLU A 141 11.32 -16.73 -1.71
N VAL A 142 12.12 -15.72 -2.07
CA VAL A 142 11.70 -14.31 -2.03
C VAL A 142 10.43 -14.08 -2.85
N ARG A 143 10.34 -14.66 -4.06
CA ARG A 143 9.13 -14.56 -4.90
C ARG A 143 7.93 -15.23 -4.25
N ALA A 144 8.09 -16.44 -3.72
CA ALA A 144 7.01 -17.17 -3.07
C ALA A 144 6.52 -16.43 -1.80
N ILE A 145 7.44 -16.01 -0.93
CA ILE A 145 7.15 -15.22 0.27
C ILE A 145 6.38 -13.94 -0.08
N SER A 146 6.80 -13.24 -1.12
CA SER A 146 6.17 -12.00 -1.55
C SER A 146 4.72 -12.18 -2.01
N GLN A 147 4.43 -13.26 -2.75
CA GLN A 147 3.12 -13.49 -3.36
C GLN A 147 2.15 -14.23 -2.44
N GLU A 148 2.65 -15.14 -1.61
CA GLU A 148 1.81 -16.05 -0.84
C GLU A 148 1.61 -15.58 0.61
N LEU A 149 2.51 -14.75 1.15
CA LEU A 149 2.48 -14.34 2.55
C LEU A 149 2.39 -12.82 2.74
N LEU A 150 3.27 -12.04 2.09
CA LEU A 150 3.41 -10.62 2.45
C LEU A 150 2.27 -9.73 1.96
N ALA A 151 1.64 -10.09 0.83
CA ALA A 151 0.64 -9.26 0.18
C ALA A 151 -0.64 -10.05 -0.13
N ASN A 152 -1.78 -9.39 0.02
CA ASN A 152 -3.04 -9.85 -0.50
C ASN A 152 -3.23 -9.36 -1.95
N ASP A 153 -3.10 -10.25 -2.94
CA ASP A 153 -3.20 -9.87 -4.35
C ASP A 153 -4.55 -9.22 -4.74
N ALA A 154 -5.63 -9.37 -3.98
CA ALA A 154 -6.87 -8.67 -4.31
C ALA A 154 -6.74 -7.13 -4.17
N ILE A 155 -5.92 -6.67 -3.22
CA ILE A 155 -5.91 -5.27 -2.77
C ILE A 155 -4.52 -4.65 -2.64
N GLU A 156 -3.47 -5.46 -2.63
CA GLU A 156 -2.09 -5.04 -2.41
C GLU A 156 -1.19 -5.43 -3.58
N GLN A 157 -0.20 -4.59 -3.83
CA GLN A 157 0.86 -4.82 -4.80
C GLN A 157 2.21 -4.89 -4.10
N VAL A 158 3.11 -5.65 -4.70
CA VAL A 158 4.48 -5.82 -4.21
C VAL A 158 5.46 -5.10 -5.13
N VAL A 159 6.38 -4.35 -4.54
CA VAL A 159 7.54 -3.76 -5.21
C VAL A 159 8.81 -4.39 -4.62
N ALA A 160 9.62 -5.01 -5.46
CA ALA A 160 10.94 -5.50 -5.07
C ALA A 160 12.00 -4.41 -5.26
N GLY A 161 12.75 -4.10 -4.21
CA GLY A 161 13.78 -3.06 -4.20
C GLY A 161 13.23 -1.65 -3.97
N PRO A 162 13.95 -0.61 -4.41
CA PRO A 162 13.54 0.78 -4.26
C PRO A 162 12.21 1.08 -4.98
N LEU A 163 11.42 2.01 -4.44
CA LEU A 163 10.19 2.45 -5.12
C LEU A 163 10.53 3.14 -6.46
N PRO A 164 9.85 2.77 -7.56
CA PRO A 164 10.22 3.24 -8.91
C PRO A 164 9.55 4.56 -9.31
N PHE A 165 8.87 5.25 -8.40
CA PHE A 165 8.06 6.44 -8.70
C PHE A 165 8.37 7.61 -7.77
N ASP A 166 8.22 8.82 -8.28
CA ASP A 166 8.46 10.08 -7.59
C ASP A 166 7.15 10.86 -7.30
N ARG A 167 6.01 10.25 -7.63
CA ARG A 167 4.66 10.78 -7.41
C ARG A 167 3.71 9.64 -7.06
N LEU A 168 2.88 9.86 -6.03
CA LEU A 168 1.70 9.06 -5.77
C LEU A 168 0.70 9.33 -6.89
N GLN A 169 0.62 8.40 -7.83
CA GLN A 169 -0.38 8.46 -8.89
C GLN A 169 -1.77 8.50 -8.24
N ALA A 170 -2.41 9.68 -8.26
CA ALA A 170 -3.84 9.70 -8.47
C ALA A 170 -4.02 9.19 -9.91
N GLY A 171 -4.81 8.13 -10.12
CA GLY A 171 -5.32 7.87 -11.46
C GLY A 171 -5.88 9.17 -12.03
N GLY A 172 -5.89 9.33 -13.37
CA GLY A 172 -6.37 10.56 -13.99
C GLY A 172 -7.67 11.05 -13.35
N GLU A 173 -7.85 12.37 -13.24
CA GLU A 173 -9.02 12.97 -12.57
C GLU A 173 -10.30 12.21 -12.93
N TYR A 174 -10.97 11.67 -11.92
CA TYR A 174 -12.27 11.07 -12.13
C TYR A 174 -13.20 12.14 -12.69
N ARG A 175 -13.61 11.96 -13.95
CA ARG A 175 -14.63 12.78 -14.58
C ARG A 175 -15.91 11.98 -14.58
N PHE A 176 -16.86 12.41 -13.77
CA PHE A 176 -18.19 11.81 -13.77
C PHE A 176 -18.80 11.94 -15.18
N GLU A 177 -19.11 10.80 -15.79
CA GLU A 177 -19.82 10.74 -17.06
C GLU A 177 -21.18 10.08 -16.84
N LEU A 178 -22.25 10.86 -16.94
CA LEU A 178 -23.60 10.32 -16.92
C LEU A 178 -23.85 9.52 -18.20
N ARG A 179 -23.99 8.20 -18.08
CA ARG A 179 -24.39 7.31 -19.17
C ARG A 179 -25.89 7.05 -19.12
N THR A 180 -26.60 7.33 -20.20
CA THR A 180 -28.03 7.05 -20.34
C THR A 180 -28.24 5.86 -21.27
N THR A 181 -29.02 4.88 -20.83
CA THR A 181 -29.31 3.66 -21.62
C THR A 181 -30.79 3.64 -22.04
N PRO A 182 -31.11 3.42 -23.32
CA PRO A 182 -32.49 3.40 -23.83
C PRO A 182 -33.24 2.09 -23.48
N ILE A 183 -33.31 1.72 -22.20
CA ILE A 183 -33.80 0.42 -21.71
C ILE A 183 -35.23 0.08 -22.18
N ARG A 184 -36.07 1.10 -22.36
CA ARG A 184 -37.47 0.98 -22.83
C ARG A 184 -37.60 0.40 -24.23
N HIS A 185 -36.57 0.57 -25.05
CA HIS A 185 -36.55 0.14 -26.45
C HIS A 185 -35.85 -1.21 -26.64
N LEU A 186 -35.32 -1.82 -25.58
CA LEU A 186 -34.65 -3.11 -25.64
C LEU A 186 -35.67 -4.26 -25.61
N ASP A 187 -35.46 -5.27 -26.44
CA ASP A 187 -36.10 -6.58 -26.32
C ASP A 187 -35.42 -7.43 -25.23
N ASP A 188 -35.92 -8.63 -24.95
CA ASP A 188 -35.35 -9.49 -23.90
C ASP A 188 -33.88 -9.83 -24.16
N ALA A 189 -33.49 -10.01 -25.42
CA ALA A 189 -32.10 -10.23 -25.81
C ALA A 189 -31.22 -8.99 -25.54
N GLY A 190 -31.73 -7.79 -25.86
CA GLY A 190 -31.09 -6.51 -25.56
C GLY A 190 -30.97 -6.23 -24.07
N LEU A 191 -31.99 -6.59 -23.28
CA LEU A 191 -31.97 -6.51 -21.82
C LEU A 191 -30.90 -7.42 -21.22
N MET A 192 -30.80 -8.68 -21.67
CA MET A 192 -29.78 -9.59 -21.17
C MET A 192 -28.37 -9.17 -21.60
N ARG A 193 -28.23 -8.59 -22.79
CA ARG A 193 -26.97 -8.00 -23.23
C ARG A 193 -26.57 -6.81 -22.36
N LEU A 194 -27.50 -5.91 -22.07
CA LEU A 194 -27.28 -4.77 -21.16
C LEU A 194 -26.86 -5.24 -19.76
N SER A 195 -27.54 -6.26 -19.22
CA SER A 195 -27.19 -6.84 -17.91
C SER A 195 -25.76 -7.40 -17.90
N LYS A 196 -25.35 -8.09 -18.97
CA LYS A 196 -24.02 -8.69 -19.09
C LYS A 196 -22.92 -7.64 -19.33
N GLU A 197 -23.09 -6.77 -20.31
CA GLU A 197 -22.09 -5.75 -20.70
C GLU A 197 -21.95 -4.67 -19.64
N GLY A 198 -23.06 -4.30 -18.99
CA GLY A 198 -23.09 -3.36 -17.87
C GLY A 198 -22.74 -3.98 -16.53
N GLN A 199 -22.43 -5.29 -16.48
CA GLN A 199 -22.14 -6.03 -15.24
C GLN A 199 -23.20 -5.81 -14.15
N LEU A 200 -24.47 -5.80 -14.54
CA LEU A 200 -25.61 -5.58 -13.62
C LEU A 200 -25.98 -6.86 -12.85
N TYR A 201 -25.61 -8.04 -13.37
CA TYR A 201 -25.90 -9.35 -12.79
C TYR A 201 -27.40 -9.63 -12.54
N LEU A 202 -28.27 -9.00 -13.34
CA LEU A 202 -29.72 -9.12 -13.25
C LEU A 202 -30.28 -10.22 -14.15
N GLN A 203 -31.28 -10.93 -13.63
CA GLN A 203 -32.07 -11.94 -14.30
C GLN A 203 -33.09 -11.31 -15.28
N PRO A 204 -33.63 -12.08 -16.25
CA PRO A 204 -34.59 -11.57 -17.22
C PRO A 204 -35.81 -10.87 -16.58
N ALA A 205 -36.39 -11.47 -15.53
CA ALA A 205 -37.55 -10.91 -14.85
C ALA A 205 -37.25 -9.57 -14.13
N GLU A 206 -36.03 -9.42 -13.60
CA GLU A 206 -35.59 -8.18 -12.95
C GLU A 206 -35.39 -7.08 -14.00
N MET A 207 -34.73 -7.40 -15.12
CA MET A 207 -34.54 -6.46 -16.23
C MET A 207 -35.87 -6.00 -16.85
N GLN A 208 -36.82 -6.91 -17.02
CA GLN A 208 -38.17 -6.59 -17.52
C GLN A 208 -38.94 -5.72 -16.54
N THR A 209 -38.78 -5.97 -15.24
CA THR A 209 -39.39 -5.15 -14.19
C THR A 209 -38.84 -3.73 -14.22
N ILE A 210 -37.52 -3.56 -14.25
CA ILE A 210 -36.87 -2.24 -14.38
C ILE A 210 -37.34 -1.54 -15.66
N LYS A 211 -37.41 -2.25 -16.80
CA LYS A 211 -37.91 -1.69 -18.07
C LYS A 211 -39.33 -1.14 -17.96
N ARG A 212 -40.22 -1.77 -17.17
CA ARG A 212 -41.61 -1.30 -16.98
C ARG A 212 -41.71 -0.05 -16.11
N GLU A 213 -40.76 0.18 -15.20
CA GLU A 213 -40.76 1.34 -14.31
C GLU A 213 -40.32 2.65 -15.01
N PHE A 214 -39.73 2.57 -16.21
CA PHE A 214 -39.25 3.71 -17.01
C PHE A 214 -40.04 3.91 -18.30
#